data_AF-A0A955YS55-F1
#
_entry.id   AF-A0A955YS55-F1
#
_cell.length_a   1.000
_cell.length_b   1.000
_cell.length_c   1.000
_cell.angle_alpha   90.00
_cell.angle_beta   90.00
_cell.angle_gamma   90.00
#
_symmetry.space_group_name_H-M   'P 1'
#
loop_
_entity.id
_entity.type
_entity.pdbx_description
1 polymer ?
#
loop_
_entity_poly.entity_id
_entity_poly.type
_entity_poly.pdbx_seq_one_letter_code
_entity_poly.pdbx_strand_id
1 'polypeptide(L)'
;SWGAMDHRSRGQFMAEVILPTLETSFREHDAERYKDFSCTTCHGISARDRNFQMPNPDLLALYPTGHSEQKRMVAENRAMATFMFQRVLPQVRDLLGQPEFNEQTGEGFSCFSCHPQGQAE
;
A
#
# COMPACT_ATOMS: atom_id res chain seq x y z
N SER A 1 -2.22 -3.76 19.73
CA SER A 1 -1.50 -3.13 18.60
C SER A 1 -1.25 -4.17 17.53
N TRP A 2 -1.05 -3.78 16.27
CA TRP A 2 -0.75 -4.70 15.16
C TRP A 2 0.39 -5.67 15.48
N GLY A 3 1.45 -5.19 16.14
CA GLY A 3 2.60 -6.00 16.55
C GLY A 3 2.27 -7.15 17.52
N ALA A 4 1.24 -7.01 18.34
CA ALA A 4 0.82 -8.02 19.31
C ALA A 4 -0.20 -9.03 18.76
N MET A 5 -0.75 -8.79 17.58
CA MET A 5 -1.74 -9.68 16.94
C MET A 5 -1.06 -10.87 16.28
N ASP A 6 -1.63 -12.06 16.44
CA ASP A 6 -1.26 -13.24 15.65
C ASP A 6 -1.76 -13.14 14.20
N HIS A 7 -1.35 -14.09 13.36
CA HIS A 7 -1.71 -14.06 11.93
C HIS A 7 -3.22 -14.06 11.69
N ARG A 8 -3.98 -14.83 12.47
CA ARG A 8 -5.43 -14.91 12.36
C ARG A 8 -6.09 -13.57 12.72
N SER A 9 -5.69 -12.98 13.85
CA SER A 9 -6.22 -11.69 14.32
C SER A 9 -5.86 -10.56 13.37
N ARG A 10 -4.66 -10.59 12.77
CA ARG A 10 -4.28 -9.65 11.69
C ARG A 10 -5.17 -9.80 10.46
N GLY A 11 -5.44 -11.04 10.04
CA GLY A 11 -6.35 -11.31 8.92
C GLY A 11 -7.78 -10.80 9.17
N GLN A 12 -8.30 -11.01 10.38
CA GLN A 12 -9.61 -10.47 10.78
C GLN A 12 -9.63 -8.94 10.80
N PHE A 13 -8.61 -8.31 11.41
CA PHE A 13 -8.50 -6.85 11.41
C PHE A 13 -8.39 -6.27 10.00
N MET A 14 -7.63 -6.92 9.11
CA MET A 14 -7.53 -6.54 7.71
C MET A 14 -8.89 -6.60 7.01
N ALA A 15 -9.65 -7.68 7.21
CA ALA A 15 -10.94 -7.88 6.55
C ALA A 15 -12.05 -6.97 7.12
N GLU A 16 -12.10 -6.78 8.43
CA GLU A 16 -13.20 -6.10 9.12
C GLU A 16 -12.98 -4.58 9.25
N VAL A 17 -11.72 -4.13 9.26
CA VAL A 17 -11.38 -2.72 9.49
C VAL A 17 -10.71 -2.10 8.26
N ILE A 18 -9.61 -2.68 7.79
CA ILE A 18 -8.80 -2.04 6.74
C ILE A 18 -9.51 -2.10 5.39
N LEU A 19 -10.01 -3.27 4.98
CA LEU A 19 -10.64 -3.48 3.68
C LEU A 19 -11.83 -2.51 3.44
N PRO A 20 -12.87 -2.44 4.30
CA PRO A 20 -13.99 -1.54 4.05
C PRO A 20 -13.60 -0.05 4.13
N THR A 21 -12.64 0.29 4.99
CA THR A 21 -12.12 1.65 5.11
C THR A 21 -11.40 2.09 3.84
N LEU A 22 -10.56 1.23 3.28
CA LEU A 22 -9.88 1.52 2.03
C LEU A 22 -10.80 1.43 0.82
N GLU A 23 -11.74 0.49 0.78
CA GLU A 23 -12.74 0.41 -0.28
C GLU A 23 -13.44 1.76 -0.47
N THR A 24 -13.85 2.38 0.64
CA THR A 24 -14.46 3.72 0.63
C THR A 24 -13.53 4.74 -0.01
N SER A 25 -12.29 4.88 0.47
CA SER A 25 -11.31 5.83 -0.09
C SER A 25 -11.02 5.59 -1.57
N PHE A 26 -10.93 4.32 -2.00
CA PHE A 26 -10.62 3.96 -3.38
C PHE A 26 -11.81 4.20 -4.32
N ARG A 27 -13.04 3.91 -3.88
CA ARG A 27 -14.25 4.17 -4.67
C ARG A 27 -14.59 5.66 -4.73
N GLU A 28 -14.27 6.44 -3.70
CA GLU A 28 -14.32 7.91 -3.75
C GLU A 28 -13.35 8.48 -4.78
N HIS A 29 -12.17 7.86 -4.94
CA HIS A 29 -11.19 8.26 -5.94
C HIS A 29 -11.62 7.89 -7.37
N ASP A 30 -12.04 6.63 -7.59
CA ASP A 30 -12.48 6.13 -8.88
C ASP A 30 -13.43 4.92 -8.70
N ALA A 31 -14.73 5.20 -8.67
CA ALA A 31 -15.75 4.19 -8.38
C ALA A 31 -15.83 3.08 -9.44
N GLU A 32 -15.58 3.40 -10.71
CA GLU A 32 -15.66 2.39 -11.78
C GLU A 32 -14.44 1.49 -11.78
N ARG A 33 -13.23 2.06 -11.60
CA ARG A 33 -11.99 1.28 -11.51
C ARG A 33 -11.98 0.34 -10.29
N TYR A 34 -12.56 0.77 -9.18
CA TYR A 34 -12.53 0.04 -7.91
C TYR A 34 -13.89 -0.56 -7.52
N LYS A 35 -14.77 -0.85 -8.49
CA LYS A 35 -16.05 -1.52 -8.22
C LYS A 35 -15.89 -2.93 -7.64
N ASP A 36 -14.82 -3.62 -8.00
CA ASP A 36 -14.48 -4.98 -7.55
C ASP A 36 -13.34 -4.95 -6.50
N PHE A 37 -13.32 -3.92 -5.64
CA PHE A 37 -12.29 -3.77 -4.60
C PHE A 37 -12.29 -4.96 -3.65
N SER A 38 -11.12 -5.54 -3.41
CA SER A 38 -10.99 -6.73 -2.57
C SER A 38 -9.57 -6.86 -2.02
N CYS A 39 -9.32 -7.93 -1.25
CA CYS A 39 -7.99 -8.23 -0.71
C CYS A 39 -6.90 -8.26 -1.80
N THR A 40 -7.24 -8.68 -3.02
CA THR A 40 -6.28 -8.79 -4.14
C THR A 40 -5.87 -7.43 -4.70
N THR A 41 -6.66 -6.37 -4.47
CA THR A 41 -6.29 -5.00 -4.88
C THR A 41 -4.99 -4.55 -4.23
N CYS A 42 -4.76 -4.96 -2.98
CA CYS A 42 -3.52 -4.67 -2.26
C CYS A 42 -2.53 -5.84 -2.30
N HIS A 43 -2.98 -7.08 -2.09
CA HIS A 43 -2.10 -8.23 -1.90
C HIS A 43 -1.78 -9.03 -3.18
N GLY A 44 -2.39 -8.67 -4.31
CA GLY A 44 -2.17 -9.30 -5.61
C GLY A 44 -3.10 -10.48 -5.85
N ILE A 45 -3.09 -11.00 -7.09
CA ILE A 45 -3.94 -12.16 -7.45
C ILE A 45 -3.48 -13.43 -6.73
N SER A 46 -2.19 -13.50 -6.39
CA SER A 46 -1.54 -14.59 -5.67
C SER A 46 -1.62 -14.43 -4.14
N ALA A 47 -2.50 -13.55 -3.64
CA ALA A 47 -2.57 -13.23 -2.21
C ALA A 47 -2.69 -14.46 -1.31
N ARG A 48 -3.54 -15.44 -1.65
CA ARG A 48 -3.69 -16.67 -0.85
C ARG A 48 -2.43 -17.52 -0.86
N ASP A 49 -1.81 -17.71 -2.02
CA ASP A 49 -0.60 -18.52 -2.18
C ASP A 49 0.59 -17.90 -1.45
N ARG A 50 0.61 -16.57 -1.35
CA ARG A 50 1.62 -15.79 -0.63
C ARG A 50 1.24 -15.47 0.81
N ASN A 51 0.22 -16.08 1.40
CA ASN A 51 -0.27 -15.78 2.75
C ASN A 51 -0.47 -14.27 3.01
N PHE A 52 -0.96 -13.55 2.01
CA PHE A 52 -1.22 -12.11 2.03
C PHE A 52 0.03 -11.27 2.35
N GLN A 53 1.23 -11.79 2.04
CA GLN A 53 2.48 -11.07 2.27
C GLN A 53 2.60 -9.84 1.37
N MET A 54 3.18 -8.80 1.95
CA MET A 54 3.58 -7.57 1.27
C MET A 54 5.12 -7.47 1.28
N PRO A 55 5.76 -6.82 0.29
CA PRO A 55 5.15 -6.09 -0.83
C PRO A 55 4.39 -6.99 -1.81
N ASN A 56 3.43 -6.40 -2.52
CA ASN A 56 2.71 -7.08 -3.59
C ASN A 56 3.51 -6.94 -4.91
N PRO A 57 4.03 -8.05 -5.47
CA PRO A 57 4.83 -8.00 -6.69
C PRO A 57 4.04 -7.56 -7.93
N ASP A 58 2.71 -7.63 -7.89
CA ASP A 58 1.84 -7.21 -8.99
C ASP A 58 1.65 -5.67 -9.03
N LEU A 59 2.07 -4.94 -7.98
CA LEU A 59 2.06 -3.48 -7.98
C LEU A 59 3.25 -2.91 -8.73
N LEU A 60 3.06 -1.69 -9.24
CA LEU A 60 4.13 -0.93 -9.88
C LEU A 60 5.34 -0.83 -8.96
N ALA A 61 6.50 -1.28 -9.45
CA ALA A 61 7.77 -1.10 -8.75
C ALA A 61 8.11 0.39 -8.64
N LEU A 62 8.43 0.82 -7.43
CA LEU A 62 8.72 2.22 -7.13
C LEU A 62 10.23 2.41 -6.97
N TYR A 63 10.70 3.60 -7.29
CA TYR A 63 12.10 3.98 -7.19
C TYR A 63 12.28 5.01 -6.06
N PRO A 64 13.47 5.07 -5.43
CA PRO A 64 13.76 6.06 -4.41
C PRO A 64 13.52 7.50 -4.90
N THR A 65 13.18 8.38 -3.97
CA THR A 65 13.00 9.81 -4.24
C THR A 65 14.23 10.40 -4.94
N GLY A 66 14.00 11.14 -6.02
CA GLY A 66 15.07 11.78 -6.79
C GLY A 66 15.53 10.98 -8.01
N HIS A 67 15.26 9.68 -8.06
CA HIS A 67 15.54 8.83 -9.24
C HIS A 67 14.73 9.27 -10.46
N SER A 68 15.27 9.15 -11.68
CA SER A 68 14.58 9.55 -12.91
C SER A 68 13.25 8.82 -13.12
N GLU A 69 13.22 7.53 -12.78
CA GLU A 69 12.09 6.62 -12.91
C GLU A 69 11.00 6.96 -11.90
N GLN A 70 11.39 7.41 -10.70
CA GLN A 70 10.45 7.95 -9.73
C GLN A 70 9.76 9.20 -10.29
N LYS A 71 10.54 10.13 -10.87
CA LYS A 71 10.00 11.36 -11.48
C LYS A 71 9.07 11.04 -12.66
N ARG A 72 9.46 10.10 -13.53
CA ARG A 72 8.65 9.64 -14.66
C ARG A 72 7.33 9.04 -14.18
N MET A 73 7.39 8.12 -13.23
CA MET A 73 6.21 7.46 -12.67
C MET A 73 5.22 8.48 -12.08
N VAL A 74 5.70 9.46 -11.31
CA VAL A 74 4.85 10.52 -10.74
C VAL A 74 4.26 11.41 -11.84
N ALA A 75 5.01 11.72 -12.90
CA ALA A 75 4.50 12.51 -14.01
C ALA A 75 3.37 11.80 -14.76
N GLU A 76 3.54 10.50 -15.03
CA GLU A 76 2.57 9.67 -15.77
C GLU A 76 1.34 9.29 -14.92
N ASN A 77 1.52 9.13 -13.60
CA ASN A 77 0.49 8.62 -12.70
C ASN A 77 0.10 9.63 -11.61
N ARG A 78 0.21 10.94 -11.89
CA ARG A 78 0.09 12.00 -10.88
C ARG A 78 -1.13 11.88 -9.98
N ALA A 79 -2.31 11.63 -10.55
CA ALA A 79 -3.55 11.49 -9.79
C ALA A 79 -3.47 10.32 -8.79
N MET A 80 -3.00 9.17 -9.24
CA MET A 80 -2.84 7.97 -8.40
C MET A 80 -1.73 8.16 -7.37
N ALA A 81 -0.58 8.72 -7.75
CA ALA A 81 0.52 9.01 -6.83
C ALA A 81 0.08 9.98 -5.72
N THR A 82 -0.70 11.00 -6.06
CA THR A 82 -1.27 11.97 -5.10
C THR A 82 -2.24 11.28 -4.16
N PHE A 83 -3.17 10.48 -4.69
CA PHE A 83 -4.14 9.72 -3.89
C PHE A 83 -3.44 8.73 -2.93
N MET A 84 -2.47 7.97 -3.42
CA MET A 84 -1.71 7.03 -2.60
C MET A 84 -0.95 7.75 -1.48
N PHE A 85 -0.26 8.85 -1.80
CA PHE A 85 0.54 9.59 -0.83
C PHE A 85 -0.32 10.33 0.20
N GLN A 86 -1.37 11.01 -0.22
CA GLN A 86 -2.18 11.88 0.64
C GLN A 86 -3.28 11.14 1.41
N ARG A 87 -3.77 10.01 0.87
CA ARG A 87 -4.91 9.29 1.45
C ARG A 87 -4.51 7.91 1.94
N VAL A 88 -4.07 7.03 1.04
CA VAL A 88 -3.93 5.60 1.34
C VAL A 88 -2.78 5.34 2.32
N LEU A 89 -1.59 5.89 2.06
CA LEU A 89 -0.39 5.68 2.87
C LEU A 89 -0.60 6.10 4.34
N PRO A 90 -1.04 7.33 4.67
CA PRO A 90 -1.27 7.72 6.05
C PRO A 90 -2.43 6.93 6.68
N GLN A 91 -3.51 6.68 5.94
CA GLN A 91 -4.67 5.95 6.48
C GLN A 91 -4.29 4.51 6.90
N VAL A 92 -3.54 3.79 6.08
CA VAL A 92 -3.08 2.43 6.42
C VAL A 92 -2.10 2.47 7.59
N ARG A 93 -1.12 3.38 7.56
CA ARG A 93 -0.16 3.55 8.65
C ARG A 93 -0.87 3.76 9.99
N ASP A 94 -1.85 4.67 10.01
CA ASP A 94 -2.58 5.05 11.22
C ASP A 94 -3.43 3.89 11.74
N LEU A 95 -4.15 3.18 10.85
CA LEU A 95 -4.93 1.99 11.22
C LEU A 95 -4.05 0.86 11.79
N LEU A 96 -2.85 0.69 11.24
CA LEU A 96 -1.88 -0.29 11.73
C LEU A 96 -1.11 0.18 12.98
N GLY A 97 -1.18 1.47 13.32
CA GLY A 97 -0.37 2.09 14.36
C GLY A 97 1.13 1.98 14.09
N GLN A 98 1.54 2.08 12.83
CA GLN A 98 2.95 2.03 12.42
C GLN A 98 3.60 3.42 12.52
N PRO A 99 4.90 3.50 12.83
CA PRO A 99 5.60 4.78 12.84
C PRO A 99 5.70 5.36 11.43
N GLU A 100 5.80 6.69 11.36
CA GLU A 100 6.14 7.38 10.11
C GLU A 100 7.52 6.93 9.61
N PHE A 101 7.70 6.94 8.30
CA PHE A 101 9.01 6.66 7.71
C PHE A 101 10.02 7.74 8.08
N ASN A 102 11.18 7.32 8.58
CA ASN A 102 12.30 8.18 8.87
C ASN A 102 13.42 7.93 7.85
N GLU A 103 13.61 8.89 6.95
CA GLU A 103 14.60 8.84 5.87
C GLU A 103 16.05 8.69 6.35
N GLN A 104 16.38 9.17 7.56
CA GLN A 104 17.74 9.07 8.11
C GLN A 104 18.07 7.64 8.54
N THR A 105 17.07 6.93 9.06
CA THR A 105 17.21 5.56 9.56
C THR A 105 16.81 4.49 8.54
N GLY A 106 15.99 4.86 7.55
CA GLY A 106 15.37 3.91 6.62
C GLY A 106 14.26 3.05 7.24
N GLU A 107 13.78 3.41 8.43
CA GLU A 107 12.76 2.65 9.18
C GLU A 107 11.39 3.32 9.13
N GLY A 108 10.33 2.53 9.34
CA GLY A 108 8.93 2.99 9.41
C GLY A 108 8.09 2.66 8.18
N PHE A 109 6.81 3.05 8.21
CA PHE A 109 5.84 2.71 7.17
C PHE A 109 6.01 3.62 5.95
N SER A 110 6.27 3.04 4.79
CA SER A 110 6.58 3.77 3.56
C SER A 110 5.84 3.20 2.35
N CYS A 111 5.99 3.83 1.19
CA CYS A 111 5.47 3.31 -0.08
C CYS A 111 5.94 1.86 -0.35
N PHE A 112 7.15 1.53 0.10
CA PHE A 112 7.77 0.21 -0.07
C PHE A 112 7.24 -0.83 0.93
N SER A 113 6.40 -0.44 1.89
CA SER A 113 5.65 -1.41 2.70
C SER A 113 4.60 -2.16 1.88
N CYS A 114 4.19 -1.59 0.74
CA CYS A 114 3.22 -2.19 -0.18
C CYS A 114 3.79 -2.48 -1.56
N HIS A 115 4.57 -1.55 -2.11
CA HIS A 115 5.11 -1.64 -3.46
C HIS A 115 6.51 -2.29 -3.48
N PRO A 116 6.84 -3.07 -4.51
CA PRO A 116 8.19 -3.57 -4.67
C PRO A 116 9.15 -2.42 -4.97
N GLN A 117 10.40 -2.55 -4.52
CA GLN A 117 11.47 -1.64 -4.90
C GLN A 117 11.95 -1.98 -6.30
N GLY A 118 11.94 -0.99 -7.20
CA GLY A 118 12.61 -1.07 -8.49
C GLY A 118 14.11 -1.19 -8.25
N GLN A 119 14.77 -2.06 -9.03
CA GLN A 119 16.23 -2.09 -9.04
C GLN A 119 16.71 -0.91 -9.88
N ALA A 120 17.58 -0.08 -9.30
CA ALA A 120 18.39 0.82 -10.10
C ALA A 120 19.39 -0.04 -10.90
N GLU A 121 19.43 0.14 -12.21
CA GLU A 121 20.49 -0.42 -13.05
C GLU A 121 21.84 0.24 -12.76
#